data_AF-A0A1Y2ETZ3-F1
#
_entry.id   AF-A0A1Y2ETZ3-F1
#
_cell.length_a   1.000
_cell.length_b   1.000
_cell.length_c   1.000
_cell.angle_alpha   90.00
_cell.angle_beta   90.00
_cell.angle_gamma   90.00
#
_symmetry.space_group_name_H-M   'P 1'
#
loop_
_entity.id
_entity.type
_entity.pdbx_description
1 polymer ?
#
loop_
_entity_poly.entity_id
_entity_poly.type
_entity_poly.pdbx_seq_one_letter_code
_entity_poly.pdbx_strand_id
1 'polypeptide(L)'
;MSSSRAQTTTDDPHGAPETDHPRLRDHAAELAHLSSVRQSLMRRARRSLPIAFLNYILQSVASYLRTLFLSPSTIFFDPLSTIASIVIYPVIFLFLFLAVVFLWIASLLGLGRVMRAISNKWANGYSIINWPNPDLFSSQAAFKTVQSARATLAGCATTFPDAPAPGATNVDLEPGLTTRIFDLDVAKTFLMMSALVYERRDGDVVAASDIFVQDKEAAEVLLLRSEQVIRDQAAHWNLRYEGISDLASTSGPFASIFYSQEGDPNPFIVLCFKGTTPTNFAEFLVDATISRVSSAVFFGDGTAHQGFYTDLFPTTEGGADGYGQITRSLRHVASEMTKGSKTHKAVPLWVTGHSLGSALASLIYARYLRMPSDLGDKIQLRDCYTYGTPRLGDGTFVSKYEESTCTPLDRPNIFWRIINHWDIVCQIPPGLADNELNRAGLSALSVLNYGHIGASLRLNPWTHPFYTVQASSFHSATRVVVVKEGVQGPRSGSRWNSISGETGNPLRWILMLLPTPVWNHFPASYYTHLDEIHVDGQGGEARLHERKTGAARKINPSLKAEKEKVAPTKDA
;
A
#
# COMPACT_ATOMS: atom_id res chain seq x y z
N MET A 1 41.81 -59.01 5.20
CA MET A 1 41.31 -58.84 6.59
C MET A 1 42.17 -57.79 7.27
N SER A 2 41.50 -56.75 7.80
CA SER A 2 41.99 -55.76 8.78
C SER A 2 43.28 -54.99 8.48
N SER A 3 43.14 -53.69 8.20
CA SER A 3 44.07 -52.68 8.72
C SER A 3 43.35 -51.34 8.90
N SER A 4 43.43 -50.83 10.13
CA SER A 4 42.84 -49.58 10.62
C SER A 4 43.57 -48.35 10.10
N ARG A 5 42.86 -47.23 9.94
CA ARG A 5 43.44 -45.92 10.29
C ARG A 5 42.37 -44.92 10.70
N ALA A 6 42.63 -44.30 11.85
CA ALA A 6 41.79 -43.36 12.56
C ALA A 6 41.78 -41.95 11.93
N GLN A 7 40.68 -41.25 12.23
CA GLN A 7 40.41 -39.81 12.28
C GLN A 7 41.50 -38.81 11.87
N THR A 8 41.08 -37.80 11.10
CA THR A 8 41.41 -36.39 11.37
C THR A 8 40.19 -35.53 11.03
N THR A 9 39.49 -35.08 12.07
CA THR A 9 38.51 -33.99 12.03
C THR A 9 39.28 -32.68 12.13
N THR A 10 39.20 -31.85 11.10
CA THR A 10 39.61 -30.44 11.18
C THR A 10 38.35 -29.61 11.38
N ASP A 11 38.11 -29.23 12.63
CA ASP A 11 37.19 -28.15 13.01
C ASP A 11 37.78 -26.82 12.52
N ASP A 12 37.06 -26.12 11.65
CA ASP A 12 37.35 -24.75 11.26
C ASP A 12 36.36 -23.81 12.00
N PRO A 13 36.81 -22.90 12.89
CA PRO A 13 35.93 -22.23 13.84
C PRO A 13 35.32 -20.90 13.31
N HIS A 14 35.13 -20.76 12.00
CA HIS A 14 34.54 -19.55 11.40
C HIS A 14 33.41 -19.83 10.40
N GLY A 15 32.57 -20.83 10.68
CA GLY A 15 31.30 -21.01 9.99
C GLY A 15 30.27 -19.96 10.41
N ALA A 16 30.05 -18.95 9.58
CA ALA A 16 28.77 -18.24 9.58
C ALA A 16 27.65 -19.28 9.35
N PRO A 17 26.48 -19.17 10.01
CA PRO A 17 25.43 -20.16 9.82
C PRO A 17 24.99 -20.15 8.35
N GLU A 18 25.20 -21.28 7.65
CA GLU A 18 24.57 -21.59 6.37
C GLU A 18 23.05 -21.63 6.57
N THR A 19 22.40 -20.47 6.48
CA THR A 19 20.95 -20.38 6.34
C THR A 19 20.61 -20.62 4.88
N ASP A 20 20.48 -21.90 4.51
CA ASP A 20 19.88 -22.31 3.24
C ASP A 20 18.47 -21.69 3.20
N HIS A 21 18.25 -20.64 2.41
CA HIS A 21 17.00 -19.88 2.35
C HIS A 21 16.13 -20.39 1.17
N PRO A 22 15.30 -21.44 1.35
CA PRO A 22 14.48 -21.99 0.27
C PRO A 22 13.55 -20.94 -0.36
N ARG A 23 13.09 -19.94 0.41
CA ARG A 23 12.25 -18.85 -0.09
C ARG A 23 12.98 -17.89 -1.03
N LEU A 24 14.24 -17.55 -0.72
CA LEU A 24 15.07 -16.70 -1.57
C LEU A 24 15.32 -17.40 -2.91
N ARG A 25 15.54 -18.72 -2.88
CA ARG A 25 15.65 -19.57 -4.07
C ARG A 25 14.37 -19.60 -4.90
N ASP A 26 13.21 -19.77 -4.26
CA ASP A 26 11.91 -19.76 -4.93
C ASP A 26 11.64 -18.40 -5.60
N HIS A 27 11.95 -17.30 -4.90
CA HIS A 27 11.82 -15.94 -5.44
C HIS A 27 12.78 -15.68 -6.61
N ALA A 28 14.03 -16.13 -6.50
CA ALA A 28 15.01 -16.05 -7.58
C ALA A 28 14.59 -16.89 -8.80
N ALA A 29 13.95 -18.05 -8.58
CA ALA A 29 13.39 -18.89 -9.64
C ALA A 29 12.21 -18.23 -10.35
N GLU A 30 11.30 -17.56 -9.63
CA GLU A 30 10.23 -16.73 -10.22
C GLU A 30 10.83 -15.67 -11.15
N LEU A 31 11.86 -14.95 -10.68
CA LEU A 31 12.54 -13.92 -11.46
C LEU A 31 13.16 -14.46 -12.75
N ALA A 32 13.75 -15.66 -12.70
CA ALA A 32 14.29 -16.31 -13.89
C ALA A 32 13.18 -16.79 -14.85
N HIS A 33 12.06 -17.26 -14.33
CA HIS A 33 10.90 -17.58 -15.15
C HIS A 33 10.39 -16.33 -15.86
N LEU A 34 10.20 -15.22 -15.13
CA LEU A 34 9.82 -13.92 -15.67
C LEU A 34 10.81 -13.44 -16.73
N SER A 35 12.12 -13.62 -16.52
CA SER A 35 13.13 -13.25 -17.51
C SER A 35 13.07 -14.13 -18.77
N SER A 36 12.82 -15.44 -18.62
CA SER A 36 12.72 -16.40 -19.74
C SER A 36 11.47 -16.20 -20.61
N VAL A 37 10.29 -15.98 -20.01
CA VAL A 37 9.04 -15.65 -20.73
C VAL A 37 9.20 -14.35 -21.52
N ARG A 38 10.03 -13.43 -21.00
CA ARG A 38 10.37 -12.12 -21.60
C ARG A 38 11.40 -12.20 -22.75
N GLN A 39 11.95 -13.38 -23.08
CA GLN A 39 12.93 -13.56 -24.16
C GLN A 39 12.35 -13.63 -25.58
N SER A 40 11.03 -13.74 -25.78
CA SER A 40 10.41 -13.66 -27.12
C SER A 40 10.29 -12.20 -27.64
N LEU A 41 10.08 -12.01 -28.95
CA LEU A 41 10.01 -10.77 -29.79
C LEU A 41 9.81 -9.38 -29.12
N MET A 42 9.11 -9.29 -27.99
CA MET A 42 9.00 -8.12 -27.11
C MET A 42 10.34 -7.54 -26.63
N ARG A 43 11.45 -8.30 -26.64
CA ARG A 43 12.79 -7.83 -26.22
C ARG A 43 13.32 -6.66 -27.08
N ARG A 44 12.85 -6.51 -28.32
CA ARG A 44 13.19 -5.35 -29.19
C ARG A 44 12.25 -4.16 -28.97
N ALA A 45 10.98 -4.41 -28.67
CA ALA A 45 9.98 -3.36 -28.46
C ALA A 45 10.04 -2.71 -27.07
N ARG A 46 10.37 -3.46 -26.01
CA ARG A 46 10.41 -2.96 -24.62
C ARG A 46 11.76 -2.35 -24.19
N ARG A 47 12.81 -2.42 -25.02
CA ARG A 47 14.07 -1.68 -24.76
C ARG A 47 13.97 -0.19 -25.08
N SER A 48 12.93 0.22 -25.79
CA SER A 48 12.63 1.60 -26.10
C SER A 48 11.24 1.93 -25.54
N LEU A 49 11.21 2.70 -24.44
CA LEU A 49 10.02 3.34 -23.86
C LEU A 49 9.00 3.77 -24.94
N PRO A 50 9.42 4.41 -26.06
CA PRO A 50 8.49 4.86 -27.11
C PRO A 50 7.77 3.73 -27.86
N ILE A 51 8.39 2.57 -28.08
CA ILE A 51 7.76 1.46 -28.83
C ILE A 51 6.76 0.71 -27.95
N ALA A 52 7.07 0.53 -26.67
CA ALA A 52 6.10 0.01 -25.70
C ALA A 52 4.86 0.91 -25.66
N PHE A 53 5.07 2.22 -25.63
CA PHE A 53 4.02 3.21 -25.69
C PHE A 53 3.22 3.20 -27.00
N LEU A 54 3.86 3.01 -28.16
CA LEU A 54 3.15 2.93 -29.45
C LEU A 54 2.23 1.70 -29.52
N ASN A 55 2.71 0.53 -29.08
CA ASN A 55 1.89 -0.68 -28.98
C ASN A 55 0.68 -0.47 -28.07
N TYR A 56 0.86 0.28 -26.98
CA TYR A 56 -0.21 0.63 -26.06
C TYR A 56 -1.29 1.50 -26.71
N ILE A 57 -0.92 2.55 -27.45
CA ILE A 57 -1.87 3.36 -28.22
C ILE A 57 -2.66 2.48 -29.18
N LEU A 58 -1.99 1.61 -29.93
CA LEU A 58 -2.64 0.72 -30.89
C LEU A 58 -3.66 -0.21 -30.20
N GLN A 59 -3.32 -0.75 -29.03
CA GLN A 59 -4.24 -1.61 -28.28
C GLN A 59 -5.42 -0.83 -27.71
N SER A 60 -5.21 0.40 -27.24
CA SER A 60 -6.27 1.28 -26.75
C SER A 60 -7.25 1.66 -27.86
N VAL A 61 -6.73 2.00 -29.05
CA VAL A 61 -7.53 2.26 -30.25
C VAL A 61 -8.29 0.99 -30.67
N ALA A 62 -7.64 -0.18 -30.67
CA ALA A 62 -8.29 -1.44 -31.00
C ALA A 62 -9.44 -1.79 -30.04
N SER A 63 -9.25 -1.58 -28.73
CA SER A 63 -10.31 -1.77 -27.72
C SER A 63 -11.47 -0.80 -27.93
N TYR A 64 -11.18 0.47 -28.22
CA TYR A 64 -12.21 1.45 -28.57
C TYR A 64 -13.00 1.04 -29.82
N LEU A 65 -12.31 0.62 -30.89
CA LEU A 65 -12.94 0.13 -32.12
C LEU A 65 -13.79 -1.12 -31.88
N ARG A 66 -13.36 -2.03 -30.99
CA ARG A 66 -14.17 -3.19 -30.57
C ARG A 66 -15.43 -2.75 -29.85
N THR A 67 -15.35 -1.80 -28.92
CA THR A 67 -16.54 -1.24 -28.24
C THR A 67 -17.48 -0.58 -29.24
N LEU A 68 -16.94 0.17 -30.20
CA LEU A 68 -17.72 0.79 -31.27
C LEU A 68 -18.44 -0.24 -32.16
N PHE A 69 -17.76 -1.35 -32.46
CA PHE A 69 -18.32 -2.42 -33.29
C PHE A 69 -19.35 -3.27 -32.53
N LEU A 70 -19.06 -3.63 -31.27
CA LEU A 70 -19.92 -4.49 -30.45
C LEU A 70 -21.10 -3.71 -29.83
N SER A 71 -20.95 -2.40 -29.63
CA SER A 71 -21.98 -1.53 -29.04
C SER A 71 -21.98 -0.14 -29.71
N PRO A 72 -22.37 -0.05 -30.98
CA PRO A 72 -22.35 1.21 -31.74
C PRO A 72 -23.28 2.28 -31.16
N SER A 73 -24.30 1.85 -30.42
CA SER A 73 -25.25 2.74 -29.75
C SER A 73 -24.61 3.56 -28.62
N THR A 74 -23.44 3.16 -28.11
CA THR A 74 -22.70 3.88 -27.06
C THR A 74 -22.38 5.33 -27.45
N ILE A 75 -22.19 5.61 -28.75
CA ILE A 75 -21.97 6.97 -29.27
C ILE A 75 -23.12 7.91 -28.90
N PHE A 76 -24.35 7.40 -28.95
CA PHE A 76 -25.57 8.20 -28.74
C PHE A 76 -26.04 8.18 -27.29
N PHE A 77 -25.84 7.07 -26.58
CA PHE A 77 -26.36 6.89 -25.21
C PHE A 77 -25.34 7.18 -24.10
N ASP A 78 -24.06 7.37 -24.43
CA ASP A 78 -23.04 7.84 -23.49
C ASP A 78 -22.15 8.92 -24.13
N PRO A 79 -22.68 10.16 -24.30
CA PRO A 79 -21.97 11.24 -24.96
C PRO A 79 -20.70 11.65 -24.20
N LEU A 80 -20.69 11.54 -22.88
CA LEU A 80 -19.52 11.87 -22.06
C LEU A 80 -18.37 10.89 -22.28
N SER A 81 -18.64 9.58 -22.24
CA SER A 81 -17.60 8.58 -22.54
C SER A 81 -17.13 8.67 -23.98
N THR A 82 -18.02 9.03 -24.91
CA THR A 82 -17.69 9.23 -26.32
C THR A 82 -16.75 10.43 -26.52
N ILE A 83 -17.05 11.59 -25.91
CA ILE A 83 -16.18 12.77 -25.94
C ILE A 83 -14.84 12.48 -25.26
N ALA A 84 -14.86 11.80 -24.10
CA ALA A 84 -13.64 11.42 -23.41
C ALA A 84 -12.74 10.55 -24.29
N SER A 85 -13.34 9.59 -25.01
CA SER A 85 -12.62 8.66 -25.87
C SER A 85 -12.06 9.31 -27.14
N ILE A 86 -12.80 10.23 -27.76
CA ILE A 86 -12.41 10.86 -29.04
C ILE A 86 -11.48 12.06 -28.82
N VAL A 87 -11.62 12.79 -27.71
CA VAL A 87 -10.91 14.07 -27.51
C VAL A 87 -9.96 14.01 -26.33
N ILE A 88 -10.43 13.62 -25.15
CA ILE A 88 -9.63 13.71 -23.91
C ILE A 88 -8.47 12.71 -23.94
N TYR A 89 -8.72 11.45 -24.30
CA TYR A 89 -7.67 10.42 -24.28
C TYR A 89 -6.57 10.65 -25.32
N PRO A 90 -6.84 11.01 -26.58
CA PRO A 90 -5.77 11.33 -27.51
C PRO A 90 -4.87 12.48 -27.04
N VAL A 91 -5.43 13.50 -26.38
CA VAL A 91 -4.64 14.62 -25.84
C VAL A 91 -3.77 14.16 -24.66
N ILE A 92 -4.35 13.39 -23.72
CA ILE A 92 -3.59 12.81 -22.60
C ILE A 92 -2.47 11.90 -23.12
N PHE A 93 -2.78 11.01 -24.07
CA PHE A 93 -1.79 10.12 -24.68
C PHE A 93 -0.70 10.91 -25.40
N LEU A 94 -1.02 11.98 -26.12
CA LEU A 94 0.00 12.83 -26.75
C LEU A 94 0.93 13.47 -25.72
N PHE A 95 0.38 14.03 -24.63
CA PHE A 95 1.19 14.61 -23.56
C PHE A 95 2.10 13.56 -22.91
N LEU A 96 1.55 12.39 -22.59
CA LEU A 96 2.30 11.28 -22.00
C LEU A 96 3.39 10.77 -22.96
N PHE A 97 3.10 10.67 -24.25
CA PHE A 97 4.10 10.29 -25.27
C PHE A 97 5.29 11.25 -25.24
N LEU A 98 5.03 12.55 -25.25
CA LEU A 98 6.08 13.57 -25.24
C LEU A 98 6.91 13.49 -23.95
N ALA A 99 6.27 13.27 -22.80
CA ALA A 99 6.95 13.07 -21.52
C ALA A 99 7.83 11.81 -21.52
N VAL A 100 7.33 10.69 -22.04
CA VAL A 100 8.05 9.41 -22.18
C VAL A 100 9.26 9.58 -23.11
N VAL A 101 9.09 10.24 -24.26
CA VAL A 101 10.18 10.52 -25.20
C VAL A 101 11.22 11.44 -24.56
N PHE A 102 10.80 12.47 -23.84
CA PHE A 102 11.70 13.37 -23.11
C PHE A 102 12.53 12.62 -22.05
N LEU A 103 11.89 11.80 -21.21
CA LEU A 103 12.58 10.99 -20.20
C LEU A 103 13.53 9.98 -20.83
N TRP A 104 13.13 9.37 -21.96
CA TRP A 104 13.98 8.46 -22.70
C TRP A 104 15.23 9.16 -23.26
N ILE A 105 15.08 10.32 -23.90
CA ILE A 105 16.21 11.13 -24.38
C ILE A 105 17.11 11.54 -23.20
N ALA A 106 16.53 12.01 -22.11
CA ALA A 106 17.28 12.41 -20.92
C ALA A 106 18.03 11.22 -20.28
N SER A 107 17.46 10.02 -20.33
CA SER A 107 18.11 8.79 -19.86
C SER A 107 19.37 8.46 -20.67
N LEU A 108 19.33 8.65 -22.00
CA LEU A 108 20.47 8.49 -22.91
C LEU A 108 21.56 9.53 -22.64
N LEU A 109 21.17 10.75 -22.28
CA LEU A 109 22.08 11.83 -21.89
C LEU A 109 22.67 11.67 -20.47
N GLY A 110 22.39 10.55 -19.80
CA GLY A 110 23.01 10.21 -18.53
C GLY A 110 22.29 10.78 -17.29
N LEU A 111 21.01 11.15 -17.40
CA LEU A 111 20.20 11.65 -16.28
C LEU A 111 20.27 10.76 -15.03
N GLY A 112 20.35 9.44 -15.20
CA GLY A 112 20.47 8.50 -14.07
C GLY A 112 21.77 8.62 -13.26
N ARG A 113 22.87 9.12 -13.85
CA ARG A 113 24.10 9.45 -13.10
C ARG A 113 23.94 10.75 -12.34
N VAL A 114 23.31 11.74 -12.95
CA VAL A 114 23.01 13.04 -12.33
C VAL A 114 22.06 12.86 -11.15
N MET A 115 20.99 12.09 -11.30
CA MET A 115 20.03 11.80 -10.23
C MET A 115 20.70 11.11 -9.03
N ARG A 116 21.61 10.15 -9.27
CA ARG A 116 22.39 9.51 -8.20
C ARG A 116 23.34 10.49 -7.51
N ALA A 117 24.01 11.36 -8.25
CA ALA A 117 24.88 12.38 -7.67
C ALA A 117 24.10 13.38 -6.80
N ILE A 118 22.92 13.80 -7.25
CA ILE A 118 22.01 14.67 -6.48
C ILE A 118 21.52 13.94 -5.22
N SER A 119 21.05 12.70 -5.36
CA SER A 119 20.56 11.89 -4.24
C SER A 119 21.63 11.66 -3.17
N ASN A 120 22.84 11.28 -3.56
CA ASN A 120 23.94 11.07 -2.61
C ASN A 120 24.34 12.35 -1.87
N LYS A 121 24.23 13.51 -2.52
CA LYS A 121 24.63 14.80 -1.94
C LYS A 121 23.56 15.40 -1.04
N TRP A 122 22.28 15.22 -1.38
CA TRP A 122 21.17 15.99 -0.78
C TRP A 122 20.02 15.14 -0.23
N ALA A 123 20.02 13.82 -0.42
CA ALA A 123 18.93 12.93 -0.01
C ALA A 123 19.42 11.58 0.54
N ASN A 124 20.62 11.54 1.13
CA ASN A 124 21.21 10.35 1.77
C ASN A 124 21.27 9.09 0.87
N GLY A 125 21.29 9.26 -0.46
CA GLY A 125 21.29 8.15 -1.41
C GLY A 125 19.91 7.54 -1.69
N TYR A 126 18.83 8.12 -1.16
CA TYR A 126 17.48 7.62 -1.36
C TYR A 126 16.89 7.91 -2.75
N SER A 127 15.85 7.18 -3.10
CA SER A 127 15.05 7.38 -4.30
C SER A 127 14.31 8.71 -4.28
N ILE A 128 13.94 9.20 -5.46
CA ILE A 128 13.23 10.49 -5.65
C ILE A 128 11.92 10.60 -4.86
N ILE A 129 11.31 9.48 -4.52
CA ILE A 129 10.08 9.43 -3.72
C ILE A 129 10.34 9.91 -2.28
N ASN A 130 11.54 9.66 -1.77
CA ASN A 130 11.92 9.99 -0.40
C ASN A 130 12.79 11.26 -0.31
N TRP A 131 13.14 11.89 -1.43
CA TRP A 131 13.84 13.19 -1.46
C TRP A 131 13.15 14.31 -0.67
N PRO A 132 11.80 14.42 -0.65
CA PRO A 132 11.14 15.45 0.15
C PRO A 132 11.42 15.35 1.66
N ASN A 133 11.62 14.13 2.19
CA ASN A 133 11.92 13.89 3.60
C ASN A 133 12.83 12.65 3.76
N PRO A 134 14.16 12.79 3.58
CA PRO A 134 15.11 11.69 3.75
C PRO A 134 15.23 11.20 5.21
N ASP A 135 14.84 12.01 6.20
CA ASP A 135 14.95 11.67 7.62
C ASP A 135 13.71 10.92 8.16
N LEU A 136 12.79 10.58 7.25
CA LEU A 136 11.55 9.85 7.54
C LEU A 136 11.79 8.50 8.24
N PHE A 137 12.93 7.85 7.99
CA PHE A 137 13.23 6.50 8.49
C PHE A 137 14.22 6.47 9.65
N SER A 138 15.23 7.33 9.60
CA SER A 138 16.41 7.29 10.47
C SER A 138 16.24 8.04 11.80
N SER A 139 15.12 8.75 11.98
CA SER A 139 14.87 9.52 13.19
C SER A 139 14.52 8.63 14.41
N GLN A 140 14.86 9.08 15.61
CA GLN A 140 14.40 8.43 16.85
C GLN A 140 12.87 8.40 16.94
N ALA A 141 12.19 9.37 16.32
CA ALA A 141 10.73 9.44 16.24
C ALA A 141 10.15 8.29 15.40
N ALA A 142 10.79 7.95 14.28
CA ALA A 142 10.44 6.79 13.45
C ALA A 142 10.47 5.50 14.26
N PHE A 143 11.56 5.23 15.00
CA PHE A 143 11.65 4.05 15.86
C PHE A 143 10.53 4.01 16.92
N LYS A 144 10.29 5.13 17.62
CA LYS A 144 9.22 5.22 18.64
C LYS A 144 7.83 4.96 18.06
N THR A 145 7.57 5.43 16.84
CA THR A 145 6.29 5.23 16.14
C THR A 145 6.05 3.75 15.81
N VAL A 146 7.09 3.05 15.35
CA VAL A 146 6.98 1.60 15.09
C VAL A 146 6.75 0.83 16.39
N GLN A 147 7.41 1.22 17.48
CA GLN A 147 7.20 0.59 18.79
C GLN A 147 5.79 0.83 19.33
N SER A 148 5.24 2.05 19.21
CA SER A 148 3.88 2.35 19.69
C SER A 148 2.79 1.61 18.88
N ALA A 149 3.00 1.42 17.58
CA ALA A 149 2.09 0.63 16.73
C ALA A 149 2.08 -0.88 17.07
N ARG A 150 3.17 -1.38 17.68
CA ARG A 150 3.44 -2.82 17.84
C ARG A 150 2.36 -3.56 18.63
N ALA A 151 1.78 -2.92 19.66
CA ALA A 151 0.69 -3.50 20.44
C ALA A 151 -0.58 -3.72 19.60
N THR A 152 -0.89 -2.78 18.68
CA THR A 152 -2.00 -2.94 17.74
C THR A 152 -1.68 -4.04 16.73
N LEU A 153 -0.47 -4.05 16.16
CA LEU A 153 -0.03 -5.03 15.18
C LEU A 153 -0.03 -6.47 15.71
N ALA A 154 0.32 -6.66 16.98
CA ALA A 154 0.27 -7.92 17.74
C ALA A 154 -1.15 -8.52 17.94
N GLY A 155 -2.20 -7.79 17.51
CA GLY A 155 -3.58 -8.25 17.56
C GLY A 155 -4.43 -7.61 18.66
N CYS A 156 -4.16 -6.37 19.02
CA CYS A 156 -5.15 -5.56 19.75
C CYS A 156 -6.40 -5.40 18.88
N ALA A 157 -7.59 -5.55 19.47
CA ALA A 157 -8.84 -5.49 18.73
C ALA A 157 -9.05 -4.07 18.18
N THR A 158 -9.39 -3.96 16.91
CA THR A 158 -9.67 -2.70 16.20
C THR A 158 -11.16 -2.52 15.91
N THR A 159 -11.97 -3.54 16.20
CA THR A 159 -13.42 -3.54 16.02
C THR A 159 -14.07 -4.01 17.32
N PHE A 160 -15.09 -3.27 17.77
CA PHE A 160 -15.90 -3.59 18.94
C PHE A 160 -17.38 -3.54 18.54
N PRO A 161 -18.10 -4.68 18.59
CA PRO A 161 -19.53 -4.71 18.30
C PRO A 161 -20.31 -4.07 19.45
N ASP A 162 -21.45 -3.43 19.12
CA ASP A 162 -22.48 -2.97 20.06
C ASP A 162 -21.96 -2.25 21.31
N ALA A 163 -21.14 -1.21 21.11
CA ALA A 163 -20.65 -0.39 22.21
C ALA A 163 -21.35 0.99 22.22
N PRO A 164 -21.84 1.49 23.39
CA PRO A 164 -22.41 2.83 23.52
C PRO A 164 -21.36 3.91 23.17
N ALA A 165 -21.81 5.14 22.88
CA ALA A 165 -20.86 6.22 22.66
C ALA A 165 -20.06 6.57 23.91
N PRO A 166 -18.75 6.93 23.77
CA PRO A 166 -18.02 7.54 24.86
C PRO A 166 -18.79 8.79 25.32
N GLY A 167 -19.38 8.76 26.52
CA GLY A 167 -20.19 9.85 27.07
C GLY A 167 -21.72 9.68 26.94
N ALA A 168 -22.20 8.55 26.45
CA ALA A 168 -23.63 8.21 26.42
C ALA A 168 -24.23 8.25 27.84
N THR A 169 -25.28 9.06 28.03
CA THR A 169 -25.94 9.19 29.34
C THR A 169 -26.84 8.01 29.69
N ASN A 170 -27.30 7.26 28.69
CA ASN A 170 -28.09 6.03 28.86
C ASN A 170 -27.54 4.92 27.97
N VAL A 171 -26.66 4.11 28.55
CA VAL A 171 -26.02 2.95 27.90
C VAL A 171 -27.05 1.94 27.38
N ASP A 172 -28.22 1.85 28.00
CA ASP A 172 -29.26 0.87 27.67
C ASP A 172 -30.22 1.31 26.53
N LEU A 173 -30.16 2.58 26.09
CA LEU A 173 -31.09 3.15 25.10
C LEU A 173 -30.40 3.68 23.83
N GLU A 174 -29.09 3.83 23.82
CA GLU A 174 -28.37 4.17 22.59
C GLU A 174 -28.29 2.93 21.68
N PRO A 175 -28.53 3.07 20.37
CA PRO A 175 -28.35 1.96 19.44
C PRO A 175 -26.89 1.48 19.53
N GLY A 176 -26.71 0.17 19.73
CA GLY A 176 -25.40 -0.46 19.64
C GLY A 176 -24.79 -0.17 18.27
N LEU A 177 -23.75 0.66 18.24
CA LEU A 177 -23.02 0.96 17.02
C LEU A 177 -21.75 0.13 17.02
N THR A 178 -21.42 -0.45 15.86
CA THR A 178 -20.13 -1.10 15.66
C THR A 178 -19.04 -0.03 15.67
N THR A 179 -18.15 -0.06 16.67
CA THR A 179 -17.03 0.88 16.78
C THR A 179 -15.81 0.32 16.05
N ARG A 180 -15.29 1.11 15.11
CA ARG A 180 -14.08 0.83 14.33
C ARG A 180 -12.98 1.79 14.71
N ILE A 181 -11.77 1.27 14.93
CA ILE A 181 -10.62 2.06 15.34
C ILE A 181 -9.69 2.30 14.17
N PHE A 182 -9.35 3.56 13.93
CA PHE A 182 -8.24 3.97 13.08
C PHE A 182 -7.06 4.36 13.96
N ASP A 183 -5.95 3.62 13.86
CA ASP A 183 -4.76 3.83 14.69
C ASP A 183 -3.73 4.65 13.91
N LEU A 184 -3.42 5.86 14.41
CA LEU A 184 -2.49 6.79 13.77
C LEU A 184 -1.06 6.27 13.74
N ASP A 185 -0.63 5.53 14.76
CA ASP A 185 0.74 5.01 14.84
C ASP A 185 0.94 3.87 13.84
N VAL A 186 -0.09 3.02 13.68
CA VAL A 186 -0.13 2.00 12.62
C VAL A 186 -0.11 2.67 11.24
N ALA A 187 -0.91 3.72 11.04
CA ALA A 187 -0.95 4.45 9.78
C ALA A 187 0.40 5.12 9.45
N LYS A 188 1.12 5.69 10.41
CA LYS A 188 2.46 6.24 10.17
C LYS A 188 3.48 5.14 9.88
N THR A 189 3.44 4.04 10.64
CA THR A 189 4.34 2.88 10.46
C THR A 189 4.19 2.27 9.06
N PHE A 190 2.96 2.05 8.61
CA PHE A 190 2.67 1.45 7.29
C PHE A 190 3.05 2.38 6.13
N LEU A 191 2.90 3.69 6.30
CA LEU A 191 3.40 4.67 5.35
C LEU A 191 4.92 4.63 5.24
N MET A 192 5.63 4.56 6.37
CA MET A 192 7.09 4.45 6.39
C MET A 192 7.57 3.16 5.72
N MET A 193 6.94 2.01 6.02
CA MET A 193 7.23 0.74 5.34
C MET A 193 6.99 0.84 3.83
N SER A 194 5.86 1.43 3.42
CA SER A 194 5.50 1.63 2.01
C SER A 194 6.44 2.59 1.28
N ALA A 195 7.04 3.54 1.99
CA ALA A 195 8.04 4.47 1.46
C ALA A 195 9.43 3.83 1.38
N LEU A 196 9.81 2.99 2.36
CA LEU A 196 11.11 2.33 2.43
C LEU A 196 11.31 1.30 1.31
N VAL A 197 10.26 0.56 0.92
CA VAL A 197 10.36 -0.46 -0.14
C VAL A 197 10.76 0.08 -1.51
N TYR A 198 10.62 1.40 -1.74
CA TYR A 198 11.11 2.05 -2.96
C TYR A 198 12.65 2.09 -3.05
N GLU A 199 13.35 1.89 -1.94
CA GLU A 199 14.82 1.90 -1.87
C GLU A 199 15.47 0.59 -2.33
N ARG A 200 14.66 -0.38 -2.82
CA ARG A 200 15.17 -1.57 -3.49
C ARG A 200 15.88 -1.19 -4.78
N ARG A 201 17.07 -1.76 -5.00
CA ARG A 201 17.87 -1.50 -6.21
C ARG A 201 17.41 -2.35 -7.39
N ASP A 202 16.50 -1.82 -8.19
CA ASP A 202 15.94 -2.49 -9.38
C ASP A 202 17.02 -2.98 -10.37
N GLY A 203 18.16 -2.28 -10.46
CA GLY A 203 19.28 -2.71 -11.32
C GLY A 203 19.94 -4.02 -10.88
N ASP A 204 20.04 -4.26 -9.58
CA ASP A 204 20.61 -5.50 -9.04
C ASP A 204 19.62 -6.68 -9.22
N VAL A 205 18.31 -6.41 -9.18
CA VAL A 205 17.24 -7.40 -9.46
C VAL A 205 17.26 -7.85 -10.91
N VAL A 206 17.39 -6.90 -11.84
CA VAL A 206 17.52 -7.22 -13.27
C VAL A 206 18.79 -8.05 -13.52
N ALA A 207 19.91 -7.66 -12.92
CA ALA A 207 21.16 -8.42 -13.02
C ALA A 207 21.02 -9.84 -12.44
N ALA A 208 20.35 -10.00 -11.29
CA ALA A 208 20.06 -11.31 -10.71
C ALA A 208 19.23 -12.19 -11.66
N SER A 209 18.20 -11.62 -12.29
CA SER A 209 17.34 -12.34 -13.23
C SER A 209 18.04 -12.79 -14.52
N ASP A 210 19.10 -12.07 -14.93
CA ASP A 210 19.89 -12.40 -16.11
C ASP A 210 20.91 -13.51 -15.83
N ILE A 211 21.49 -13.57 -14.62
CA ILE A 211 22.53 -14.54 -14.27
C ILE A 211 22.00 -15.83 -13.64
N PHE A 212 20.75 -15.86 -13.15
CA PHE A 212 20.21 -17.00 -12.38
C PHE A 212 20.37 -18.37 -13.03
N VAL A 213 20.24 -18.45 -14.37
CA VAL A 213 20.39 -19.71 -15.12
C VAL A 213 21.84 -20.19 -15.11
N GLN A 214 22.81 -19.27 -15.02
CA GLN A 214 24.24 -19.56 -15.05
C GLN A 214 24.78 -19.81 -13.64
N ASP A 215 24.38 -18.96 -12.68
CA ASP A 215 24.86 -18.98 -11.31
C ASP A 215 23.73 -18.56 -10.35
N LYS A 216 23.20 -19.56 -9.63
CA LYS A 216 22.10 -19.37 -8.68
C LYS A 216 22.55 -18.62 -7.44
N GLU A 217 23.73 -18.94 -6.92
CA GLU A 217 24.25 -18.34 -5.69
C GLU A 217 24.57 -16.85 -5.91
N ALA A 218 25.20 -16.52 -7.04
CA ALA A 218 25.45 -15.12 -7.39
C ALA A 218 24.13 -14.32 -7.57
N ALA A 219 23.08 -14.94 -8.12
CA ALA A 219 21.77 -14.31 -8.25
C ALA A 219 21.13 -14.03 -6.87
N GLU A 220 21.20 -15.00 -5.95
CA GLU A 220 20.74 -14.84 -4.57
C GLU A 220 21.46 -13.69 -3.85
N VAL A 221 22.79 -13.59 -4.00
CA VAL A 221 23.60 -12.50 -3.42
C VAL A 221 23.19 -11.15 -3.99
N LEU A 222 22.93 -11.05 -5.31
CA LEU A 222 22.45 -9.81 -5.92
C LEU A 222 21.06 -9.40 -5.42
N LEU A 223 20.17 -10.36 -5.18
CA LEU A 223 18.85 -10.08 -4.59
C LEU A 223 18.97 -9.57 -3.16
N LEU A 224 19.76 -10.23 -2.32
CA LEU A 224 20.01 -9.77 -0.95
C LEU A 224 20.66 -8.38 -0.94
N ARG A 225 21.61 -8.13 -1.84
CA ARG A 225 22.23 -6.83 -2.03
C ARG A 225 21.20 -5.78 -2.45
N SER A 226 20.25 -6.13 -3.32
CA SER A 226 19.21 -5.21 -3.77
C SER A 226 18.31 -4.70 -2.63
N GLU A 227 18.16 -5.50 -1.57
CA GLU A 227 17.27 -5.25 -0.43
C GLU A 227 18.00 -4.76 0.83
N GLN A 228 19.33 -4.65 0.79
CA GLN A 228 20.16 -4.41 1.98
C GLN A 228 19.73 -3.19 2.79
N VAL A 229 19.48 -2.05 2.14
CA VAL A 229 19.04 -0.80 2.81
C VAL A 229 17.72 -1.01 3.57
N ILE A 230 16.79 -1.79 3.00
CA ILE A 230 15.49 -2.07 3.60
C ILE A 230 15.66 -3.01 4.80
N ARG A 231 16.50 -4.04 4.65
CA ARG A 231 16.81 -5.00 5.72
C ARG A 231 17.50 -4.33 6.91
N ASP A 232 18.48 -3.49 6.65
CA ASP A 232 19.20 -2.74 7.68
C ASP A 232 18.22 -1.85 8.45
N GLN A 233 17.39 -1.07 7.76
CA GLN A 233 16.41 -0.20 8.40
C GLN A 233 15.31 -0.97 9.16
N ALA A 234 14.83 -2.10 8.62
CA ALA A 234 13.89 -2.98 9.31
C ALA A 234 14.48 -3.56 10.60
N ALA A 235 15.76 -3.96 10.57
CA ALA A 235 16.47 -4.44 11.75
C ALA A 235 16.56 -3.37 12.84
N HIS A 236 16.79 -2.10 12.47
CA HIS A 236 16.75 -0.98 13.42
C HIS A 236 15.38 -0.80 14.08
N TRP A 237 14.29 -1.20 13.41
CA TRP A 237 12.94 -1.20 13.97
C TRP A 237 12.59 -2.48 14.75
N ASN A 238 13.56 -3.38 14.98
CA ASN A 238 13.37 -4.72 15.54
C ASN A 238 12.43 -5.61 14.71
N LEU A 239 12.49 -5.49 13.38
CA LEU A 239 11.72 -6.28 12.43
C LEU A 239 12.64 -7.02 11.46
N ARG A 240 12.13 -8.09 10.86
CA ARG A 240 12.73 -8.74 9.70
C ARG A 240 12.03 -8.29 8.43
N TYR A 241 12.75 -8.34 7.32
CA TYR A 241 12.26 -7.97 6.00
C TYR A 241 12.63 -9.04 4.97
N GLU A 242 11.72 -9.32 4.04
CA GLU A 242 11.94 -10.20 2.90
C GLU A 242 11.08 -9.78 1.70
N GLY A 243 11.68 -9.69 0.51
CA GLY A 243 10.93 -9.66 -0.75
C GLY A 243 10.39 -11.05 -1.08
N ILE A 244 9.13 -11.14 -1.52
CA ILE A 244 8.45 -12.43 -1.68
C ILE A 244 7.95 -12.70 -3.10
N SER A 245 7.68 -11.67 -3.91
CA SER A 245 7.31 -11.85 -5.32
C SER A 245 7.55 -10.57 -6.11
N ASP A 246 8.07 -10.72 -7.33
CA ASP A 246 8.20 -9.66 -8.35
C ASP A 246 6.99 -9.56 -9.29
N LEU A 247 5.89 -10.23 -8.93
CA LEU A 247 4.61 -10.17 -9.64
C LEU A 247 4.80 -10.49 -11.14
N ALA A 248 4.42 -9.57 -12.02
CA ALA A 248 4.56 -9.72 -13.46
C ALA A 248 5.82 -9.04 -14.06
N SER A 249 6.66 -8.35 -13.26
CA SER A 249 7.75 -7.53 -13.80
C SER A 249 8.95 -7.37 -12.85
N THR A 250 10.16 -7.64 -13.38
CA THR A 250 11.43 -7.52 -12.65
C THR A 250 11.90 -6.09 -12.36
N SER A 251 11.20 -5.07 -12.86
CA SER A 251 11.52 -3.65 -12.67
C SER A 251 10.30 -2.81 -12.30
N GLY A 252 9.25 -3.47 -11.81
CA GLY A 252 7.93 -2.89 -11.58
C GLY A 252 7.49 -2.98 -10.11
N PRO A 253 6.18 -3.12 -9.86
CA PRO A 253 5.71 -3.39 -8.51
C PRO A 253 6.22 -4.74 -8.01
N PHE A 254 6.48 -4.84 -6.71
CA PHE A 254 6.83 -6.11 -6.07
C PHE A 254 6.19 -6.18 -4.68
N ALA A 255 6.02 -7.40 -4.18
CA ALA A 255 5.49 -7.69 -2.87
C ALA A 255 6.61 -8.06 -1.91
N SER A 256 6.51 -7.53 -0.69
CA SER A 256 7.45 -7.74 0.40
C SER A 256 6.72 -7.89 1.72
N ILE A 257 7.42 -8.40 2.73
CA ILE A 257 6.88 -8.54 4.08
C ILE A 257 7.82 -7.94 5.11
N PHE A 258 7.23 -7.25 6.08
CA PHE A 258 7.86 -6.92 7.36
C PHE A 258 7.24 -7.79 8.43
N TYR A 259 8.05 -8.41 9.27
CA TYR A 259 7.54 -9.36 10.24
C TYR A 259 8.37 -9.37 11.52
N SER A 260 7.75 -9.78 12.64
CA SER A 260 8.41 -9.85 13.94
C SER A 260 9.59 -10.84 13.95
N GLN A 261 10.53 -10.64 14.85
CA GLN A 261 11.66 -11.58 15.01
C GLN A 261 11.17 -12.96 15.49
N GLU A 262 12.00 -13.96 15.25
CA GLU A 262 11.74 -15.33 15.70
C GLU A 262 11.71 -15.39 17.24
N GLY A 263 10.74 -16.12 17.80
CA GLY A 263 10.55 -16.23 19.26
C GLY A 263 9.81 -15.05 19.90
N ASP A 264 9.34 -14.07 19.12
CA ASP A 264 8.51 -12.98 19.64
C ASP A 264 7.20 -13.54 20.25
N PRO A 265 6.84 -13.19 21.50
CA PRO A 265 5.60 -13.66 22.13
C PRO A 265 4.34 -13.17 21.41
N ASN A 266 4.42 -12.06 20.65
CA ASN A 266 3.29 -11.50 19.93
C ASN A 266 3.65 -11.25 18.46
N PRO A 267 3.73 -12.32 17.65
CA PRO A 267 4.16 -12.20 16.27
C PRO A 267 3.12 -11.49 15.40
N PHE A 268 3.58 -10.85 14.33
CA PHE A 268 2.71 -10.26 13.29
C PHE A 268 3.45 -10.19 11.95
N ILE A 269 2.69 -10.07 10.86
CA ILE A 269 3.18 -9.92 9.50
C ILE A 269 2.50 -8.69 8.86
N VAL A 270 3.28 -7.88 8.16
CA VAL A 270 2.81 -6.76 7.35
C VAL A 270 3.22 -7.02 5.91
N LEU A 271 2.24 -7.28 5.05
CA LEU A 271 2.41 -7.38 3.61
C LEU A 271 2.44 -5.98 3.00
N CYS A 272 3.54 -5.65 2.32
CA CYS A 272 3.78 -4.34 1.75
C CYS A 272 4.08 -4.44 0.25
N PHE A 273 3.37 -3.63 -0.55
CA PHE A 273 3.58 -3.54 -1.98
C PHE A 273 4.30 -2.25 -2.36
N LYS A 274 5.38 -2.36 -3.15
CA LYS A 274 6.05 -1.21 -3.78
C LYS A 274 5.20 -0.74 -4.97
N GLY A 275 5.04 0.58 -5.10
CA GLY A 275 4.49 1.17 -6.33
C GLY A 275 5.56 1.41 -7.38
N THR A 276 5.27 2.21 -8.40
CA THR A 276 6.24 2.58 -9.43
C THR A 276 7.10 3.76 -8.98
N THR A 277 8.39 3.72 -9.33
CA THR A 277 9.30 4.85 -9.17
C THR A 277 8.92 5.97 -10.15
N PRO A 278 9.15 7.27 -9.87
CA PRO A 278 8.76 8.37 -10.74
C PRO A 278 9.24 8.27 -12.21
N THR A 279 10.39 7.64 -12.43
CA THR A 279 10.89 7.34 -13.78
C THR A 279 10.02 6.34 -14.54
N ASN A 280 9.44 5.36 -13.82
CA ASN A 280 8.45 4.40 -14.31
C ASN A 280 7.01 4.87 -14.00
N PHE A 281 6.83 6.02 -13.34
CA PHE A 281 5.52 6.55 -12.97
C PHE A 281 4.85 7.22 -14.15
N ALA A 282 5.63 7.79 -15.08
CA ALA A 282 5.12 8.15 -16.40
C ALA A 282 4.58 6.90 -17.12
N GLU A 283 5.29 5.76 -17.02
CA GLU A 283 4.78 4.48 -17.53
C GLU A 283 3.54 4.02 -16.75
N PHE A 284 3.47 4.21 -15.42
CA PHE A 284 2.28 3.90 -14.62
C PHE A 284 1.08 4.80 -14.93
N LEU A 285 1.27 6.11 -15.14
CA LEU A 285 0.19 7.01 -15.54
C LEU A 285 -0.32 6.68 -16.96
N VAL A 286 0.53 6.06 -17.78
CA VAL A 286 0.17 5.46 -19.07
C VAL A 286 -0.52 4.11 -18.88
N ASP A 287 0.00 3.26 -17.98
CA ASP A 287 -0.52 1.94 -17.59
C ASP A 287 -1.76 2.02 -16.72
N ALA A 288 -2.13 3.20 -16.21
CA ALA A 288 -3.42 3.51 -15.60
C ALA A 288 -4.50 3.52 -16.68
N THR A 289 -4.52 2.44 -17.47
CA THR A 289 -5.44 2.17 -18.55
C THR A 289 -6.85 2.21 -17.98
N ILE A 290 -7.70 3.05 -18.56
CA ILE A 290 -9.13 3.01 -18.24
C ILE A 290 -9.75 1.67 -18.71
N SER A 291 -9.00 0.86 -19.46
CA SER A 291 -9.34 -0.54 -19.76
C SER A 291 -9.55 -1.36 -18.50
N ARG A 292 -10.74 -1.95 -18.41
CA ARG A 292 -11.13 -2.89 -17.36
C ARG A 292 -11.11 -4.31 -17.91
N VAL A 293 -10.74 -5.26 -17.06
CA VAL A 293 -10.82 -6.70 -17.33
C VAL A 293 -11.82 -7.34 -16.38
N SER A 294 -12.49 -8.41 -16.83
CA SER A 294 -13.37 -9.17 -15.96
C SER A 294 -12.60 -9.67 -14.74
N SER A 295 -13.14 -9.38 -13.56
CA SER A 295 -12.56 -9.76 -12.28
C SER A 295 -13.35 -10.90 -11.62
N ALA A 296 -14.33 -11.47 -12.33
CA ALA A 296 -15.28 -12.45 -11.81
C ALA A 296 -14.62 -13.73 -11.29
N VAL A 297 -13.48 -14.15 -11.85
CA VAL A 297 -12.78 -15.37 -11.41
C VAL A 297 -12.34 -15.28 -9.94
N PHE A 298 -11.78 -14.14 -9.54
CA PHE A 298 -11.26 -13.94 -8.18
C PHE A 298 -12.26 -13.25 -7.25
N PHE A 299 -13.15 -12.41 -7.79
CA PHE A 299 -14.05 -11.56 -7.01
C PHE A 299 -15.54 -11.88 -7.22
N GLY A 300 -15.87 -12.86 -8.04
CA GLY A 300 -17.23 -13.34 -8.32
C GLY A 300 -17.98 -12.53 -9.37
N ASP A 301 -17.74 -11.23 -9.46
CA ASP A 301 -18.37 -10.34 -10.43
C ASP A 301 -17.53 -9.07 -10.65
N GLY A 302 -18.01 -8.19 -11.53
CA GLY A 302 -17.44 -6.88 -11.81
C GLY A 302 -16.20 -6.92 -12.68
N THR A 303 -15.65 -5.73 -12.89
CA THR A 303 -14.43 -5.54 -13.66
C THR A 303 -13.42 -4.74 -12.87
N ALA A 304 -12.17 -5.16 -12.91
CA ALA A 304 -11.05 -4.48 -12.29
C ALA A 304 -10.20 -3.79 -13.35
N HIS A 305 -9.45 -2.78 -12.95
CA HIS A 305 -8.45 -2.13 -13.77
C HIS A 305 -7.46 -3.17 -14.30
N GLN A 306 -7.28 -3.23 -15.62
CA GLN A 306 -6.57 -4.32 -16.27
C GLN A 306 -5.13 -4.48 -15.77
N GLY A 307 -4.35 -3.40 -15.71
CA GLY A 307 -2.94 -3.46 -15.28
C GLY A 307 -2.78 -4.06 -13.87
N PHE A 308 -3.51 -3.53 -12.88
CA PHE A 308 -3.43 -4.01 -11.50
C PHE A 308 -3.86 -5.48 -11.36
N TYR A 309 -4.88 -5.89 -12.13
CA TYR A 309 -5.38 -7.26 -12.08
C TYR A 309 -4.40 -8.24 -12.72
N THR A 310 -3.86 -7.93 -13.90
CA THR A 310 -2.91 -8.79 -14.62
C THR A 310 -1.55 -8.89 -13.95
N ASP A 311 -1.16 -7.87 -13.18
CA ASP A 311 0.08 -7.90 -12.41
C ASP A 311 0.00 -8.86 -11.22
N LEU A 312 -1.17 -8.94 -10.58
CA LEU A 312 -1.35 -9.74 -9.37
C LEU A 312 -1.83 -11.17 -9.65
N PHE A 313 -2.78 -11.33 -10.57
CA PHE A 313 -3.47 -12.59 -10.80
C PHE A 313 -3.04 -13.25 -12.11
N PRO A 314 -2.94 -14.60 -12.14
CA PRO A 314 -2.65 -15.31 -13.37
C PRO A 314 -3.82 -15.17 -14.36
N THR A 315 -3.56 -14.58 -15.53
CA THR A 315 -4.57 -14.39 -16.58
C THR A 315 -4.38 -15.27 -17.81
N THR A 316 -3.21 -15.87 -17.99
CA THR A 316 -2.87 -16.73 -19.13
C THR A 316 -2.20 -18.01 -18.65
N GLU A 317 -2.40 -19.11 -19.37
CA GLU A 317 -1.70 -20.37 -19.10
C GLU A 317 -0.17 -20.14 -19.19
N GLY A 318 0.57 -20.52 -18.14
CA GLY A 318 2.01 -20.29 -18.04
C GLY A 318 2.45 -18.86 -17.69
N GLY A 319 1.51 -17.97 -17.35
CA GLY A 319 1.82 -16.64 -16.80
C GLY A 319 2.39 -16.70 -15.39
N ALA A 320 2.96 -15.59 -14.91
CA ALA A 320 3.42 -15.47 -13.53
C ALA A 320 2.21 -15.48 -12.56
N ASP A 321 2.33 -16.24 -11.47
CA ASP A 321 1.32 -16.35 -10.42
C ASP A 321 1.79 -15.62 -9.15
N GLY A 322 1.79 -14.28 -9.21
CA GLY A 322 2.19 -13.44 -8.08
C GLY A 322 1.30 -13.68 -6.85
N TYR A 323 -0.01 -13.81 -7.03
CA TYR A 323 -0.96 -14.12 -5.97
C TYR A 323 -0.64 -15.43 -5.24
N GLY A 324 -0.44 -16.52 -5.99
CA GLY A 324 -0.15 -17.83 -5.41
C GLY A 324 1.20 -17.85 -4.68
N GLN A 325 2.21 -17.17 -5.23
CA GLN A 325 3.52 -17.05 -4.58
C GLN A 325 3.45 -16.26 -3.28
N ILE A 326 2.80 -15.09 -3.28
CA ILE A 326 2.60 -14.29 -2.06
C ILE A 326 1.91 -15.13 -0.98
N THR A 327 0.83 -15.80 -1.36
CA THR A 327 0.04 -16.62 -0.44
C THR A 327 0.86 -17.79 0.14
N ARG A 328 1.69 -18.44 -0.69
CA ARG A 328 2.57 -19.53 -0.25
C ARG A 328 3.64 -19.03 0.71
N SER A 329 4.29 -17.91 0.39
CA SER A 329 5.32 -17.30 1.23
C SER A 329 4.76 -16.85 2.58
N LEU A 330 3.58 -16.22 2.61
CA LEU A 330 2.89 -15.84 3.84
C LEU A 330 2.59 -17.05 4.73
N ARG A 331 2.00 -18.11 4.16
CA ARG A 331 1.71 -19.36 4.87
C ARG A 331 2.98 -20.00 5.45
N HIS A 332 4.08 -19.97 4.70
CA HIS A 332 5.36 -20.49 5.16
C HIS A 332 5.90 -19.69 6.35
N VAL A 333 5.96 -18.35 6.24
CA VAL A 333 6.44 -17.46 7.32
C VAL A 333 5.59 -17.61 8.57
N ALA A 334 4.25 -17.62 8.44
CA ALA A 334 3.36 -17.84 9.57
C ALA A 334 3.54 -19.23 10.20
N SER A 335 3.81 -20.25 9.38
CA SER A 335 4.14 -21.59 9.88
C SER A 335 5.42 -21.58 10.71
N GLU A 336 6.47 -20.89 10.26
CA GLU A 336 7.72 -20.77 11.01
C GLU A 336 7.56 -20.01 12.31
N MET A 337 6.84 -18.87 12.30
CA MET A 337 6.56 -18.09 13.50
C MET A 337 5.76 -18.85 14.57
N THR A 338 4.96 -19.82 14.14
CA THR A 338 4.13 -20.62 15.05
C THR A 338 4.82 -21.89 15.51
N LYS A 339 5.97 -22.28 14.93
CA LYS A 339 6.79 -23.42 15.40
C LYS A 339 7.28 -23.12 16.81
N GLY A 340 6.82 -23.92 17.78
CA GLY A 340 7.20 -23.77 19.20
C GLY A 340 6.28 -22.84 20.03
N SER A 341 5.30 -22.19 19.41
CA SER A 341 4.30 -21.42 20.15
C SER A 341 3.28 -22.36 20.81
N LYS A 342 3.14 -22.26 22.13
CA LYS A 342 2.15 -23.02 22.90
C LYS A 342 0.72 -22.49 22.73
N THR A 343 0.53 -21.30 22.16
CA THR A 343 -0.74 -20.57 22.22
C THR A 343 -1.68 -20.84 21.05
N HIS A 344 -1.26 -21.61 20.02
CA HIS A 344 -2.03 -21.90 18.80
C HIS A 344 -2.72 -20.67 18.16
N LYS A 345 -2.28 -19.44 18.48
CA LYS A 345 -2.90 -18.21 18.00
C LYS A 345 -2.44 -17.93 16.58
N ALA A 346 -3.39 -17.68 15.69
CA ALA A 346 -3.11 -17.26 14.33
C ALA A 346 -2.33 -15.93 14.31
N VAL A 347 -1.36 -15.82 13.40
CA VAL A 347 -0.51 -14.64 13.24
C VAL A 347 -1.32 -13.54 12.55
N PRO A 348 -1.45 -12.34 13.15
CA PRO A 348 -2.09 -11.19 12.52
C PRO A 348 -1.36 -10.78 11.22
N LEU A 349 -2.09 -10.74 10.10
CA LEU A 349 -1.64 -10.25 8.81
C LEU A 349 -2.27 -8.89 8.51
N TRP A 350 -1.42 -7.90 8.30
CA TRP A 350 -1.79 -6.56 7.88
C TRP A 350 -1.34 -6.33 6.45
N VAL A 351 -2.02 -5.43 5.73
CA VAL A 351 -1.69 -5.13 4.33
C VAL A 351 -1.52 -3.63 4.15
N THR A 352 -0.51 -3.23 3.38
CA THR A 352 -0.24 -1.82 3.06
C THR A 352 0.34 -1.64 1.67
N GLY A 353 0.21 -0.42 1.16
CA GLY A 353 0.92 0.02 -0.04
C GLY A 353 0.70 1.51 -0.31
N HIS A 354 1.57 2.07 -1.14
CA HIS A 354 1.51 3.46 -1.60
C HIS A 354 1.39 3.51 -3.13
N SER A 355 0.60 4.44 -3.68
CA SER A 355 0.42 4.64 -5.13
C SER A 355 -0.04 3.35 -5.83
N LEU A 356 0.63 2.90 -6.91
CA LEU A 356 0.37 1.60 -7.54
C LEU A 356 0.38 0.43 -6.54
N GLY A 357 1.33 0.40 -5.61
CA GLY A 357 1.43 -0.67 -4.62
C GLY A 357 0.17 -0.73 -3.75
N SER A 358 -0.44 0.43 -3.51
CA SER A 358 -1.69 0.53 -2.79
C SER A 358 -2.89 -0.07 -3.55
N ALA A 359 -2.86 -0.05 -4.89
CA ALA A 359 -3.87 -0.72 -5.71
C ALA A 359 -3.76 -2.25 -5.63
N LEU A 360 -2.53 -2.77 -5.69
CA LEU A 360 -2.25 -4.21 -5.53
C LEU A 360 -2.59 -4.70 -4.11
N ALA A 361 -2.23 -3.92 -3.09
CA ALA A 361 -2.64 -4.12 -1.71
C ALA A 361 -4.17 -4.20 -1.57
N SER A 362 -4.89 -3.32 -2.28
CA SER A 362 -6.36 -3.31 -2.29
C SER A 362 -6.95 -4.58 -2.90
N LEU A 363 -6.43 -5.01 -4.06
CA LEU A 363 -6.93 -6.20 -4.76
C LEU A 363 -6.66 -7.48 -3.96
N ILE A 364 -5.45 -7.65 -3.42
CA ILE A 364 -5.12 -8.84 -2.63
C ILE A 364 -5.92 -8.87 -1.33
N TYR A 365 -6.11 -7.72 -0.68
CA TYR A 365 -6.91 -7.62 0.54
C TYR A 365 -8.37 -7.96 0.27
N ALA A 366 -8.96 -7.44 -0.82
CA ALA A 366 -10.31 -7.79 -1.25
C ALA A 366 -10.46 -9.29 -1.50
N ARG A 367 -9.44 -9.95 -2.07
CA ARG A 367 -9.45 -11.40 -2.28
C ARG A 367 -9.37 -12.17 -0.96
N TYR A 368 -8.47 -11.80 -0.06
CA TYR A 368 -8.36 -12.45 1.26
C TYR A 368 -9.58 -12.21 2.15
N LEU A 369 -10.24 -11.05 2.01
CA LEU A 369 -11.50 -10.77 2.68
C LEU A 369 -12.61 -11.68 2.14
N ARG A 370 -12.71 -11.83 0.82
CA ARG A 370 -13.72 -12.71 0.20
C ARG A 370 -13.47 -14.19 0.49
N MET A 371 -12.21 -14.62 0.43
CA MET A 371 -11.79 -16.02 0.59
C MET A 371 -10.70 -16.17 1.68
N PRO A 372 -11.04 -16.06 2.98
CA PRO A 372 -10.08 -16.18 4.06
C PRO A 372 -9.36 -17.54 4.10
N SER A 373 -9.98 -18.59 3.55
CA SER A 373 -9.39 -19.93 3.39
C SER A 373 -8.08 -19.92 2.58
N ASP A 374 -7.89 -18.93 1.71
CA ASP A 374 -6.66 -18.78 0.94
C ASP A 374 -5.46 -18.46 1.85
N LEU A 375 -5.67 -17.92 3.05
CA LEU A 375 -4.58 -17.67 4.02
C LEU A 375 -4.26 -18.89 4.91
N GLY A 376 -5.14 -19.89 4.97
CA GLY A 376 -5.01 -21.02 5.89
C GLY A 376 -5.43 -20.67 7.33
N ASP A 377 -5.16 -21.58 8.25
CA ASP A 377 -5.55 -21.52 9.67
C ASP A 377 -4.59 -20.72 10.55
N LYS A 378 -3.31 -20.64 10.14
CA LYS A 378 -2.25 -19.97 10.91
C LYS A 378 -2.20 -18.46 10.77
N ILE A 379 -3.01 -17.87 9.88
CA ILE A 379 -3.00 -16.45 9.58
C ILE A 379 -4.37 -15.86 9.85
N GLN A 380 -4.39 -14.75 10.58
CA GLN A 380 -5.59 -13.95 10.79
C GLN A 380 -5.46 -12.65 10.00
N LEU A 381 -6.26 -12.47 8.95
CA LEU A 381 -6.35 -11.18 8.27
C LEU A 381 -6.82 -10.10 9.26
N ARG A 382 -6.13 -8.97 9.30
CA ARG A 382 -6.47 -7.77 10.08
C ARG A 382 -6.88 -6.64 9.13
N ASP A 383 -6.43 -5.42 9.39
CA ASP A 383 -6.82 -4.24 8.65
C ASP A 383 -5.80 -3.95 7.53
N CYS A 384 -6.26 -3.21 6.53
CA CYS A 384 -5.45 -2.69 5.44
C CYS A 384 -5.37 -1.18 5.55
N TYR A 385 -4.18 -0.60 5.35
CA TYR A 385 -4.02 0.86 5.22
C TYR A 385 -3.34 1.15 3.90
N THR A 386 -3.96 1.96 3.07
CA THR A 386 -3.40 2.36 1.78
C THR A 386 -3.29 3.86 1.64
N TYR A 387 -2.33 4.31 0.83
CA TYR A 387 -2.02 5.72 0.62
C TYR A 387 -1.97 6.02 -0.87
N GLY A 388 -2.61 7.12 -1.29
CA GLY A 388 -2.56 7.57 -2.68
C GLY A 388 -3.18 6.55 -3.65
N THR A 389 -4.26 5.87 -3.24
CA THR A 389 -4.83 4.75 -3.99
C THR A 389 -5.61 5.22 -5.22
N PRO A 390 -5.28 4.73 -6.43
CA PRO A 390 -6.09 4.97 -7.62
C PRO A 390 -7.41 4.19 -7.58
N ARG A 391 -8.34 4.51 -8.48
CA ARG A 391 -9.58 3.73 -8.63
C ARG A 391 -9.29 2.34 -9.20
N LEU A 392 -9.99 1.34 -8.69
CA LEU A 392 -9.60 -0.07 -8.87
C LEU A 392 -10.47 -0.83 -9.85
N GLY A 393 -11.75 -0.50 -9.93
CA GLY A 393 -12.71 -1.29 -10.69
C GLY A 393 -14.06 -0.59 -10.77
N ASP A 394 -15.01 -1.25 -11.41
CA ASP A 394 -16.36 -0.72 -11.59
C ASP A 394 -17.22 -0.77 -10.33
N GLY A 395 -18.40 -0.15 -10.41
CA GLY A 395 -19.37 -0.14 -9.32
C GLY A 395 -19.78 -1.54 -8.86
N THR A 396 -19.80 -2.53 -9.76
CA THR A 396 -20.12 -3.93 -9.41
C THR A 396 -19.02 -4.53 -8.53
N PHE A 397 -17.75 -4.35 -8.90
CA PHE A 397 -16.60 -4.77 -8.10
C PHE A 397 -16.62 -4.09 -6.71
N VAL A 398 -16.90 -2.78 -6.65
CA VAL A 398 -17.00 -2.03 -5.39
C VAL A 398 -18.12 -2.58 -4.51
N SER A 399 -19.32 -2.79 -5.07
CA SER A 399 -20.45 -3.36 -4.34
C SER A 399 -20.15 -4.77 -3.80
N LYS A 400 -19.43 -5.61 -4.57
CA LYS A 400 -19.01 -6.95 -4.10
C LYS A 400 -18.00 -6.88 -2.94
N TYR A 401 -17.13 -5.88 -2.95
CA TYR A 401 -16.23 -5.64 -1.83
C TYR A 401 -16.99 -5.18 -0.57
N GLU A 402 -17.92 -4.24 -0.72
CA GLU A 402 -18.73 -3.72 0.39
C GLU A 402 -19.62 -4.80 1.01
N GLU A 403 -20.21 -5.66 0.17
CA GLU A 403 -20.92 -6.88 0.59
C GLU A 403 -20.01 -7.76 1.47
N SER A 404 -18.77 -8.01 1.04
CA SER A 404 -17.81 -8.84 1.78
C SER A 404 -17.37 -8.20 3.10
N THR A 405 -17.32 -6.87 3.16
CA THR A 405 -16.94 -6.10 4.35
C THR A 405 -18.04 -6.09 5.41
N CYS A 406 -19.30 -6.12 4.98
CA CYS A 406 -20.47 -6.10 5.87
C CYS A 406 -21.05 -7.51 6.16
N THR A 407 -20.37 -8.58 5.74
CA THR A 407 -20.82 -9.96 5.93
C THR A 407 -19.78 -10.77 6.73
N PRO A 408 -20.02 -11.09 8.01
CA PRO A 408 -21.12 -10.60 8.86
C PRO A 408 -20.97 -9.11 9.23
N LEU A 409 -22.02 -8.47 9.79
CA LEU A 409 -22.03 -7.02 10.07
C LEU A 409 -20.91 -6.58 11.03
N ASP A 410 -20.57 -7.44 11.98
CA ASP A 410 -19.53 -7.25 12.99
C ASP A 410 -18.12 -7.68 12.51
N ARG A 411 -17.97 -8.03 11.24
CA ARG A 411 -16.72 -8.52 10.65
C ARG A 411 -15.55 -7.62 11.04
N PRO A 412 -14.49 -8.10 11.69
CA PRO A 412 -13.50 -7.25 12.36
C PRO A 412 -12.50 -6.56 11.42
N ASN A 413 -12.48 -6.95 10.15
CA ASN A 413 -11.54 -6.49 9.13
C ASN A 413 -11.92 -5.11 8.59
N ILE A 414 -10.99 -4.18 8.60
CA ILE A 414 -11.19 -2.84 8.07
C ILE A 414 -10.18 -2.53 6.97
N PHE A 415 -10.65 -1.99 5.86
CA PHE A 415 -9.77 -1.34 4.90
C PHE A 415 -9.89 0.18 5.02
N TRP A 416 -8.83 0.82 5.51
CA TRP A 416 -8.62 2.25 5.51
C TRP A 416 -7.87 2.74 4.28
N ARG A 417 -8.49 3.68 3.57
CA ARG A 417 -7.89 4.38 2.44
C ARG A 417 -7.58 5.82 2.83
N ILE A 418 -6.30 6.12 2.98
CA ILE A 418 -5.81 7.44 3.41
C ILE A 418 -5.56 8.29 2.17
N ILE A 419 -6.16 9.49 2.15
CA ILE A 419 -6.19 10.35 0.97
C ILE A 419 -5.76 11.76 1.37
N ASN A 420 -4.69 12.27 0.77
CA ASN A 420 -4.40 13.70 0.86
C ASN A 420 -5.37 14.49 0.00
N HIS A 421 -5.82 15.64 0.49
CA HIS A 421 -6.64 16.56 -0.30
C HIS A 421 -5.93 16.87 -1.63
N TRP A 422 -6.63 16.76 -2.77
CA TRP A 422 -6.09 16.98 -4.12
C TRP A 422 -4.96 16.04 -4.58
N ASP A 423 -4.70 14.90 -3.93
CA ASP A 423 -3.84 13.89 -4.56
C ASP A 423 -4.42 13.52 -5.94
N ILE A 424 -3.61 13.68 -6.99
CA ILE A 424 -3.99 13.40 -8.37
C ILE A 424 -4.20 11.91 -8.62
N VAL A 425 -3.45 11.04 -7.94
CA VAL A 425 -3.52 9.59 -8.15
C VAL A 425 -4.84 9.02 -7.65
N CYS A 426 -5.37 9.56 -6.55
CA CYS A 426 -6.71 9.23 -6.05
C CYS A 426 -7.85 9.69 -6.97
N GLN A 427 -7.55 10.41 -8.05
CA GLN A 427 -8.55 10.89 -9.01
C GLN A 427 -8.51 10.13 -10.33
N ILE A 428 -7.57 9.20 -10.50
CA ILE A 428 -7.40 8.41 -11.73
C ILE A 428 -7.61 6.91 -11.47
N PRO A 429 -8.20 6.18 -12.43
CA PRO A 429 -9.07 6.68 -13.51
C PRO A 429 -10.22 7.57 -13.01
N PRO A 430 -10.80 8.46 -13.84
CA PRO A 430 -11.96 9.25 -13.45
C PRO A 430 -13.13 8.30 -13.13
N GLY A 431 -13.89 8.61 -12.08
CA GLY A 431 -14.92 7.68 -11.63
C GLY A 431 -15.99 8.33 -10.74
N LEU A 432 -17.22 7.88 -10.91
CA LEU A 432 -18.39 8.28 -10.15
C LEU A 432 -18.99 7.12 -9.33
N ALA A 433 -18.45 5.90 -9.47
CA ALA A 433 -18.96 4.70 -8.80
C ALA A 433 -18.61 4.64 -7.31
N ASP A 434 -17.80 5.58 -6.82
CA ASP A 434 -17.52 5.79 -5.39
C ASP A 434 -18.81 5.99 -4.58
N ASN A 435 -19.80 6.70 -5.14
CA ASN A 435 -21.10 6.92 -4.53
C ASN A 435 -22.06 5.81 -4.95
N GLU A 436 -22.57 5.05 -3.97
CA GLU A 436 -23.53 3.96 -4.18
C GLU A 436 -24.74 4.41 -5.00
N LEU A 437 -25.27 5.62 -4.75
CA LEU A 437 -26.44 6.17 -5.45
C LEU A 437 -26.22 6.30 -6.97
N ASN A 438 -24.97 6.48 -7.40
CA ASN A 438 -24.66 6.61 -8.82
C ASN A 438 -24.55 5.25 -9.51
N ARG A 439 -24.27 4.17 -8.79
CA ARG A 439 -23.87 2.87 -9.39
C ARG A 439 -24.95 2.28 -10.29
N ALA A 440 -26.23 2.41 -9.91
CA ALA A 440 -27.35 1.92 -10.70
C ALA A 440 -27.55 2.68 -12.03
N GLY A 441 -27.11 3.95 -12.11
CA GLY A 441 -27.24 4.78 -13.29
C GLY A 441 -26.01 4.75 -14.22
N LEU A 442 -24.89 4.17 -13.77
CA LEU A 442 -23.66 4.11 -14.55
C LEU A 442 -23.69 2.93 -15.52
N SER A 443 -23.47 3.20 -16.81
CA SER A 443 -23.29 2.15 -17.81
C SER A 443 -22.07 1.28 -17.48
N ALA A 444 -22.20 -0.03 -17.69
CA ALA A 444 -21.09 -0.98 -17.55
C ALA A 444 -19.90 -0.63 -18.46
N LEU A 445 -20.13 0.07 -19.57
CA LEU A 445 -19.10 0.51 -20.52
C LEU A 445 -18.59 1.92 -20.25
N SER A 446 -19.21 2.67 -19.32
CA SER A 446 -18.83 4.05 -19.07
C SER A 446 -17.40 4.13 -18.52
N VAL A 447 -16.67 5.14 -18.98
CA VAL A 447 -15.33 5.45 -18.46
C VAL A 447 -15.37 6.02 -17.05
N LEU A 448 -16.54 6.55 -16.64
CA LEU A 448 -16.81 7.05 -15.29
C LEU A 448 -17.27 5.92 -14.34
N ASN A 449 -17.44 4.69 -14.84
CA ASN A 449 -17.74 3.54 -14.02
C ASN A 449 -16.46 2.96 -13.39
N TYR A 450 -15.82 3.79 -12.59
CA TYR A 450 -14.70 3.46 -11.73
C TYR A 450 -15.02 3.93 -10.31
N GLY A 451 -14.61 3.14 -9.33
CA GLY A 451 -14.73 3.45 -7.92
C GLY A 451 -13.55 2.91 -7.12
N HIS A 452 -13.41 3.46 -5.93
CA HIS A 452 -12.52 2.95 -4.90
C HIS A 452 -13.26 1.98 -3.98
N ILE A 453 -12.48 1.23 -3.21
CA ILE A 453 -12.98 0.41 -2.11
C ILE A 453 -12.40 0.90 -0.77
N GLY A 454 -12.97 0.42 0.33
CA GLY A 454 -12.54 0.75 1.69
C GLY A 454 -13.03 2.12 2.20
N ALA A 455 -12.99 2.26 3.53
CA ALA A 455 -13.39 3.48 4.22
C ALA A 455 -12.31 4.55 4.06
N SER A 456 -12.72 5.77 3.69
CA SER A 456 -11.75 6.83 3.38
C SER A 456 -11.49 7.73 4.57
N LEU A 457 -10.20 7.96 4.85
CA LEU A 457 -9.71 8.97 5.77
C LEU A 457 -9.05 10.08 4.93
N ARG A 458 -9.78 11.17 4.71
CA ARG A 458 -9.30 12.30 3.94
C ARG A 458 -8.56 13.26 4.85
N LEU A 459 -7.29 13.49 4.57
CA LEU A 459 -6.43 14.44 5.25
C LEU A 459 -6.66 15.84 4.67
N ASN A 460 -6.90 16.82 5.52
CA ASN A 460 -7.16 18.20 5.14
C ASN A 460 -6.28 19.16 5.96
N PRO A 461 -5.29 19.84 5.35
CA PRO A 461 -4.38 20.72 6.09
C PRO A 461 -5.05 22.00 6.62
N TRP A 462 -6.23 22.38 6.11
CA TRP A 462 -6.81 23.70 6.40
C TRP A 462 -7.87 23.72 7.50
N THR A 463 -8.54 22.59 7.78
CA THR A 463 -9.70 22.57 8.69
C THR A 463 -9.53 21.55 9.81
N HIS A 464 -9.55 22.01 11.07
CA HIS A 464 -9.59 21.13 12.24
C HIS A 464 -10.80 20.17 12.14
N PRO A 465 -10.67 18.86 12.42
CA PRO A 465 -9.56 18.16 13.09
C PRO A 465 -8.41 17.71 12.16
N PHE A 466 -8.26 18.33 10.99
CA PHE A 466 -7.29 18.03 9.94
C PHE A 466 -7.51 16.71 9.20
N TYR A 467 -8.63 16.04 9.48
CA TYR A 467 -9.08 14.88 8.74
C TYR A 467 -10.61 14.84 8.67
N THR A 468 -11.13 14.06 7.71
CA THR A 468 -12.54 13.72 7.58
C THR A 468 -12.66 12.24 7.30
N VAL A 469 -13.50 11.55 8.06
CA VAL A 469 -13.78 10.13 7.84
C VAL A 469 -15.05 10.01 7.02
N GLN A 470 -14.96 9.32 5.89
CA GLN A 470 -16.11 8.90 5.11
C GLN A 470 -16.20 7.38 5.17
N ALA A 471 -17.16 6.92 5.97
CA ALA A 471 -17.42 5.53 6.33
C ALA A 471 -18.55 4.90 5.50
N SER A 472 -18.88 5.46 4.33
CA SER A 472 -19.99 5.00 3.47
C SER A 472 -19.84 3.57 2.96
N SER A 473 -18.62 3.00 3.00
CA SER A 473 -18.36 1.60 2.70
C SER A 473 -18.82 0.63 3.79
N PHE A 474 -19.23 1.14 4.97
CA PHE A 474 -19.81 0.36 6.05
C PHE A 474 -21.31 0.59 6.14
N HIS A 475 -22.02 -0.33 6.79
CA HIS A 475 -23.42 -0.11 7.15
C HIS A 475 -23.57 1.16 8.02
N SER A 476 -24.70 1.85 7.90
CA SER A 476 -25.00 3.14 8.54
C SER A 476 -24.89 3.14 10.07
N ALA A 477 -24.89 1.96 10.71
CA ALA A 477 -24.71 1.78 12.15
C ALA A 477 -23.24 1.52 12.55
N THR A 478 -22.29 2.20 11.89
CA THR A 478 -20.85 2.12 12.20
C THR A 478 -20.31 3.47 12.65
N ARG A 479 -19.54 3.50 13.73
CA ARG A 479 -18.77 4.69 14.16
C ARG A 479 -17.28 4.43 14.02
N VAL A 480 -16.54 5.45 13.56
CA VAL A 480 -15.07 5.44 13.53
C VAL A 480 -14.50 6.30 14.64
N VAL A 481 -13.54 5.74 15.37
CA VAL A 481 -12.77 6.45 16.41
C VAL A 481 -11.30 6.45 16.01
N VAL A 482 -10.69 7.62 16.01
CA VAL A 482 -9.26 7.79 15.73
C VAL A 482 -8.50 7.80 17.05
N VAL A 483 -7.43 7.00 17.14
CA VAL A 483 -6.62 6.85 18.35
C VAL A 483 -5.15 7.09 18.10
N LYS A 484 -4.41 7.43 19.16
CA LYS A 484 -2.95 7.55 19.13
C LYS A 484 -2.33 7.16 20.47
N GLU A 485 -1.10 6.66 20.42
CA GLU A 485 -0.19 6.51 21.57
C GLU A 485 1.02 7.43 21.38
N GLY A 486 1.54 7.51 20.16
CA GLY A 486 2.73 8.27 19.81
C GLY A 486 2.56 9.80 19.94
N VAL A 487 3.71 10.46 20.14
CA VAL A 487 3.82 11.92 20.09
C VAL A 487 3.48 12.40 18.68
N GLN A 488 2.75 13.51 18.59
CA GLN A 488 2.39 14.16 17.34
C GLN A 488 3.25 15.41 17.14
N GLY A 489 3.57 15.72 15.90
CA GLY A 489 4.28 16.93 15.52
C GLY A 489 3.47 18.21 15.75
N PRO A 490 4.07 19.38 15.51
CA PRO A 490 3.37 20.66 15.63
C PRO A 490 2.20 20.74 14.63
N ARG A 491 1.10 21.40 15.04
CA ARG A 491 -0.07 21.70 14.17
C ARG A 491 0.31 22.77 13.16
N SER A 492 0.92 22.34 12.08
CA SER A 492 1.65 23.23 11.19
C SER A 492 0.80 23.69 10.00
N GLY A 493 -0.21 22.91 9.61
CA GLY A 493 -1.25 23.20 8.61
C GLY A 493 -0.74 23.68 7.24
N SER A 494 0.57 23.68 7.04
CA SER A 494 1.20 24.36 5.93
C SER A 494 2.33 23.51 5.39
N ARG A 495 2.29 23.34 4.08
CA ARG A 495 3.40 22.83 3.26
C ARG A 495 4.74 23.48 3.66
N TRP A 496 4.71 24.74 4.13
CA TRP A 496 5.86 25.53 4.54
C TRP A 496 6.58 25.00 5.79
N ASN A 497 5.87 24.52 6.80
CA ASN A 497 6.49 24.09 8.08
C ASN A 497 7.18 22.73 7.99
N SER A 498 6.72 21.84 7.11
CA SER A 498 7.46 20.61 6.73
C SER A 498 8.83 20.93 6.09
N ILE A 499 9.02 22.18 5.65
CA ILE A 499 10.15 22.61 4.81
C ILE A 499 11.04 23.64 5.52
N SER A 500 10.49 24.51 6.37
CA SER A 500 11.20 25.61 7.02
C SER A 500 12.16 25.18 8.13
N GLY A 501 12.10 23.93 8.58
CA GLY A 501 13.07 23.38 9.54
C GLY A 501 14.50 23.27 8.97
N GLU A 502 14.65 23.19 7.64
CA GLU A 502 15.94 22.90 7.00
C GLU A 502 16.11 23.65 5.67
N THR A 503 16.11 24.99 5.74
CA THR A 503 16.27 25.92 4.60
C THR A 503 17.59 25.79 3.81
N GLY A 504 18.47 24.83 4.16
CA GLY A 504 19.78 24.63 3.53
C GLY A 504 19.82 23.64 2.36
N ASN A 505 18.74 22.91 2.08
CA ASN A 505 18.72 21.87 1.04
C ASN A 505 18.07 22.37 -0.28
N PRO A 506 18.85 22.67 -1.34
CA PRO A 506 18.31 23.20 -2.60
C PRO A 506 17.41 22.20 -3.33
N LEU A 507 17.60 20.89 -3.10
CA LEU A 507 16.75 19.86 -3.69
C LEU A 507 15.31 19.96 -3.18
N ARG A 508 15.14 20.14 -1.87
CA ARG A 508 13.83 20.31 -1.25
C ARG A 508 13.14 21.58 -1.76
N TRP A 509 13.91 22.66 -1.92
CA TRP A 509 13.43 23.93 -2.51
C TRP A 509 12.88 23.76 -3.94
N ILE A 510 13.57 23.01 -4.80
CA ILE A 510 13.08 22.74 -6.17
C ILE A 510 11.79 21.91 -6.15
N LEU A 511 11.72 20.90 -5.26
CA LEU A 511 10.52 20.08 -5.12
C LEU A 511 9.30 20.88 -4.60
N MET A 512 9.50 22.06 -4.01
CA MET A 512 8.41 22.99 -3.64
C MET A 512 7.67 23.56 -4.84
N LEU A 513 8.34 23.67 -5.98
CA LEU A 513 7.75 24.21 -7.21
C LEU A 513 6.80 23.20 -7.87
N LEU A 514 6.77 21.94 -7.39
CA LEU A 514 5.81 20.97 -7.87
C LEU A 514 4.37 21.43 -7.59
N PRO A 515 3.45 21.28 -8.55
CA PRO A 515 2.04 21.53 -8.34
C PRO A 515 1.51 20.75 -7.13
N THR A 516 0.64 21.38 -6.35
CA THR A 516 0.05 20.79 -5.14
C THR A 516 -0.50 19.37 -5.35
N PRO A 517 -1.21 19.05 -6.45
CA PRO A 517 -1.71 17.69 -6.67
C PRO A 517 -0.62 16.61 -6.77
N VAL A 518 0.55 16.97 -7.30
CA VAL A 518 1.70 16.08 -7.43
C VAL A 518 2.45 15.98 -6.10
N TRP A 519 2.62 17.11 -5.40
CA TRP A 519 3.24 17.13 -4.07
C TRP A 519 2.48 16.28 -3.06
N ASN A 520 1.15 16.38 -3.06
CA ASN A 520 0.30 15.66 -2.13
C ASN A 520 0.31 14.14 -2.33
N HIS A 521 0.87 13.65 -3.45
CA HIS A 521 1.08 12.23 -3.67
C HIS A 521 2.35 11.68 -3.00
N PHE A 522 3.29 12.52 -2.54
CA PHE A 522 4.52 12.01 -1.93
C PHE A 522 4.27 11.47 -0.51
N PRO A 523 4.93 10.37 -0.09
CA PRO A 523 4.83 9.84 1.27
C PRO A 523 5.14 10.87 2.36
N ALA A 524 6.09 11.76 2.11
CA ALA A 524 6.42 12.86 3.03
C ALA A 524 5.23 13.79 3.30
N SER A 525 4.40 14.07 2.29
CA SER A 525 3.21 14.90 2.47
C SER A 525 2.16 14.17 3.30
N TYR A 526 1.96 12.88 3.06
CA TYR A 526 1.08 12.03 3.88
C TYR A 526 1.53 11.98 5.34
N TYR A 527 2.83 11.78 5.57
CA TYR A 527 3.39 11.69 6.92
C TYR A 527 3.18 13.00 7.68
N THR A 528 3.49 14.13 7.04
CA THR A 528 3.28 15.47 7.61
C THR A 528 1.84 15.65 8.08
N HIS A 529 0.86 15.37 7.22
CA HIS A 529 -0.55 15.55 7.58
C HIS A 529 -1.01 14.56 8.67
N LEU A 530 -0.53 13.31 8.65
CA LEU A 530 -0.82 12.36 9.73
C LEU A 530 -0.23 12.80 11.07
N ASP A 531 0.92 13.47 11.04
CA ASP A 531 1.62 13.98 12.22
C ASP A 531 0.97 15.24 12.81
N GLU A 532 0.16 15.95 12.04
CA GLU A 532 -0.62 17.11 12.49
C GLU A 532 -1.92 16.71 13.23
N ILE A 533 -2.35 15.45 13.12
CA ILE A 533 -3.61 14.99 13.73
C ILE A 533 -3.43 14.82 15.25
N HIS A 534 -4.20 15.61 16.00
CA HIS A 534 -4.25 15.53 17.45
C HIS A 534 -5.60 15.00 17.90
N VAL A 535 -5.61 13.81 18.49
CA VAL A 535 -6.82 13.17 19.04
C VAL A 535 -6.61 12.77 20.50
N ASP A 536 -7.70 12.72 21.26
CA ASP A 536 -7.68 12.33 22.69
C ASP A 536 -7.82 10.82 22.91
N GLY A 537 -8.01 10.04 21.84
CA GLY A 537 -8.20 8.59 21.88
C GLY A 537 -6.92 7.84 22.24
N GLN A 538 -7.04 6.82 23.10
CA GLN A 538 -5.94 5.99 23.58
C GLN A 538 -5.50 4.92 22.55
N GLY A 539 -4.20 4.81 22.32
CA GLY A 539 -3.60 3.89 21.35
C GLY A 539 -3.54 2.42 21.79
N GLY A 540 -2.69 1.65 21.13
CA GLY A 540 -2.67 0.18 21.26
C GLY A 540 -2.30 -0.33 22.65
N GLU A 541 -1.29 0.26 23.28
CA GLU A 541 -0.76 -0.18 24.59
C GLU A 541 -1.73 0.13 25.72
N ALA A 542 -2.24 1.36 25.75
CA ALA A 542 -3.25 1.77 26.73
C ALA A 542 -4.50 0.88 26.66
N ARG A 543 -5.01 0.58 25.45
CA ARG A 543 -6.15 -0.34 25.27
C ARG A 543 -5.85 -1.78 25.69
N LEU A 544 -4.62 -2.26 25.45
CA LEU A 544 -4.20 -3.58 25.90
C LEU A 544 -4.15 -3.65 27.45
N HIS A 545 -3.70 -2.58 28.09
CA HIS A 545 -3.66 -2.47 29.55
C HIS A 545 -5.07 -2.39 30.15
N GLU A 546 -5.97 -1.57 29.59
CA GLU A 546 -7.38 -1.50 30.01
C GLU A 546 -8.05 -2.88 29.95
N ARG A 547 -7.83 -3.63 28.86
CA ARG A 547 -8.35 -4.99 28.71
C ARG A 547 -7.82 -5.95 29.77
N LYS A 548 -6.52 -5.89 30.09
CA LYS A 548 -5.90 -6.77 31.10
C LYS A 548 -6.33 -6.45 32.52
N THR A 549 -6.58 -5.17 32.82
CA THR A 549 -6.93 -4.69 34.17
C THR A 549 -8.44 -4.65 34.43
N GLY A 550 -9.28 -4.86 33.41
CA GLY A 550 -10.74 -4.76 33.54
C GLY A 550 -11.22 -3.32 33.80
N ALA A 551 -10.34 -2.33 33.71
CA ALA A 551 -10.65 -0.93 33.91
C ALA A 551 -11.27 -0.34 32.63
N ALA A 552 -12.45 -0.83 32.24
CA ALA A 552 -13.31 -0.04 31.38
C ALA A 552 -13.62 1.26 32.13
N ARG A 553 -13.05 2.37 31.65
CA ARG A 553 -12.99 3.66 32.34
C ARG A 553 -14.38 4.06 32.87
N LYS A 554 -14.53 4.06 34.21
CA LYS A 554 -15.52 4.94 34.88
C LYS A 554 -15.24 6.34 34.38
N ILE A 555 -16.17 6.91 33.62
CA ILE A 555 -16.07 8.26 33.08
C ILE A 555 -15.83 9.21 34.26
N ASN A 556 -14.75 9.98 34.18
CA ASN A 556 -14.35 10.94 35.20
C ASN A 556 -15.44 12.04 35.30
N PRO A 557 -16.11 12.23 36.46
CA PRO A 557 -17.17 13.24 36.58
C PRO A 557 -16.68 14.69 36.49
N SER A 558 -15.37 14.93 36.40
CA SER A 558 -14.78 16.27 36.53
C SER A 558 -14.94 17.17 35.29
N LEU A 559 -15.46 16.68 34.16
CA LEU A 559 -15.82 17.51 33.00
C LEU A 559 -17.21 18.16 33.10
N LYS A 560 -17.95 17.91 34.20
CA LYS A 560 -19.26 18.54 34.44
C LYS A 560 -19.20 19.94 35.08
N ALA A 561 -18.01 20.43 35.47
CA ALA A 561 -17.90 21.65 36.27
C ALA A 561 -17.46 22.93 35.51
N GLU A 562 -17.21 22.87 34.20
CA GLU A 562 -16.70 24.04 33.45
C GLU A 562 -17.71 24.63 32.42
N LYS A 563 -18.96 24.16 32.42
CA LYS A 563 -20.05 24.72 31.58
C LYS A 563 -21.15 25.47 32.34
N GLU A 564 -21.00 25.68 33.65
CA GLU A 564 -21.92 26.50 34.45
C GLU A 564 -21.22 27.75 35.02
N LYS A 565 -20.69 28.62 34.15
CA LYS A 565 -20.48 30.05 34.47
C LYS A 565 -20.77 30.91 33.24
N VAL A 566 -22.02 30.92 32.80
CA VAL A 566 -22.56 32.05 32.03
C VAL A 566 -23.38 32.87 33.02
N ALA A 567 -22.84 34.03 33.39
CA ALA A 567 -23.50 35.00 34.24
C ALA A 567 -24.74 35.59 33.55
N PRO A 568 -25.82 35.91 34.28
CA PRO A 568 -26.94 36.65 33.71
C PRO A 568 -26.56 38.13 33.61
N THR A 569 -26.53 38.66 32.40
CA THR A 569 -26.55 40.11 32.14
C THR A 569 -27.88 40.68 32.65
N LYS A 570 -27.79 41.56 33.66
CA LYS A 570 -28.82 42.51 34.06
C LYS A 570 -28.67 43.80 33.26
N ASP A 571 -29.80 44.27 32.73
CA ASP A 571 -30.26 45.65 32.57
C ASP A 571 -29.22 46.78 32.37
N ALA A 572 -29.21 47.34 31.16
CA ALA A 572 -29.42 48.78 30.86
C ALA A 572 -29.52 48.99 29.35
#